data_AF-A0A9N8MGM8-F1
#
_entry.id   AF-A0A9N8MGM8-F1
#
_cell.length_a   1.000
_cell.length_b   1.000
_cell.length_c   1.000
_cell.angle_alpha   90.00
_cell.angle_beta   90.00
_cell.angle_gamma   90.00
#
_symmetry.space_group_name_H-M   'P 1'
#
loop_
_entity.id
_entity.type
_entity.pdbx_description
1 polymer ?
#
loop_
_entity_poly.entity_id
_entity_poly.type
_entity_poly.pdbx_seq_one_letter_code
_entity_poly.pdbx_strand_id
1 'polypeptide(L)'
;MEVYGNDISGILIIKKINETAHRVVMTSDFGNKMIDFEISENDFKLNYVLSDLNKKMVINFFKNDFRQLLRQNYEVNESFADEKNFIFKANVQKTMYYLFYNNTSDHYLNKIVSTKNKKEKIIFSFEPKKPTFAETINLEHKDFKINIKLFQITETE
;
A
#
# COMPACT_ATOMS: atom_id res chain seq x y z
N MET A 1 -1.42 10.54 7.67
CA MET A 1 -0.67 10.74 6.42
C MET A 1 0.02 12.09 6.52
N GLU A 2 1.33 12.13 6.34
CA GLU A 2 2.09 13.39 6.34
C GLU A 2 2.43 13.75 4.89
N VAL A 3 2.06 14.95 4.43
CA VAL A 3 2.29 15.45 3.07
C VAL A 3 2.89 16.85 3.14
N TYR A 4 4.16 16.99 2.78
CA TYR A 4 4.88 18.27 2.82
C TYR A 4 4.76 19.01 4.19
N GLY A 5 4.76 18.25 5.30
CA GLY A 5 4.65 18.78 6.66
C GLY A 5 3.23 19.07 7.15
N ASN A 6 2.20 18.71 6.37
CA ASN A 6 0.81 18.74 6.82
C ASN A 6 0.34 17.32 7.18
N ASP A 7 -0.30 17.19 8.33
CA ASP A 7 -0.90 15.94 8.76
C ASP A 7 -2.37 15.85 8.35
N ILE A 8 -2.71 14.74 7.69
CA ILE A 8 -4.07 14.34 7.37
C ILE A 8 -4.35 13.04 8.13
N SER A 9 -5.23 13.11 9.12
CA SER A 9 -5.80 11.95 9.82
C SER A 9 -7.15 11.56 9.22
N GLY A 10 -7.53 10.31 9.44
CA GLY A 10 -8.77 9.76 8.94
C GLY A 10 -8.83 8.26 9.05
N ILE A 11 -10.00 7.71 8.74
CA ILE A 11 -10.25 6.27 8.72
C ILE A 11 -10.17 5.78 7.28
N LEU A 12 -9.39 4.72 7.07
CA LEU A 12 -9.27 4.01 5.80
C LEU A 12 -10.03 2.68 5.88
N ILE A 13 -10.92 2.46 4.92
CA ILE A 13 -11.73 1.24 4.80
C ILE A 13 -11.40 0.60 3.46
N ILE A 14 -10.95 -0.66 3.49
CA ILE A 14 -10.65 -1.45 2.30
C ILE A 14 -11.54 -2.68 2.31
N LYS A 15 -12.34 -2.84 1.26
CA LYS A 15 -13.24 -3.98 1.09
C LYS A 15 -12.92 -4.70 -0.21
N LYS A 16 -12.67 -6.01 -0.16
CA LYS A 16 -12.62 -6.87 -1.35
C LYS A 16 -14.04 -6.96 -1.93
N ILE A 17 -14.23 -6.52 -3.18
CA ILE A 17 -15.55 -6.51 -3.85
C ILE A 17 -15.70 -7.65 -4.87
N ASN A 18 -14.58 -8.18 -5.36
CA ASN A 18 -14.49 -9.44 -6.10
C ASN A 18 -13.07 -10.00 -5.98
N GLU A 19 -12.72 -11.03 -6.74
CA GLU A 19 -11.40 -11.68 -6.65
C GLU A 19 -10.21 -10.73 -6.88
N THR A 20 -10.35 -9.78 -7.82
CA THR A 20 -9.24 -8.93 -8.31
C THR A 20 -9.40 -7.45 -7.97
N ALA A 21 -10.56 -7.04 -7.44
CA ALA A 21 -10.89 -5.65 -7.19
C ALA A 21 -11.26 -5.38 -5.73
N HIS A 22 -10.90 -4.18 -5.29
CA HIS A 22 -11.18 -3.66 -3.96
C HIS A 22 -11.86 -2.30 -4.07
N ARG A 23 -12.74 -2.00 -3.12
CA ARG A 23 -13.22 -0.64 -2.86
C ARG A 23 -12.44 -0.06 -1.70
N VAL A 24 -11.88 1.13 -1.90
CA VAL A 24 -11.12 1.87 -0.91
C VAL A 24 -11.87 3.16 -0.61
N VAL A 25 -12.16 3.40 0.66
CA VAL A 25 -12.82 4.61 1.14
C VAL A 25 -11.95 5.22 2.24
N MET A 26 -11.65 6.50 2.12
CA MET A 26 -11.05 7.29 3.19
C MET A 26 -12.09 8.28 3.70
N THR A 27 -12.19 8.41 5.00
CA THR A 27 -13.08 9.36 5.69
C THR A 27 -12.28 10.19 6.68
N SER A 28 -12.74 11.40 6.99
CA SER A 28 -12.19 12.14 8.12
C SER A 28 -12.59 11.46 9.44
N ASP A 29 -12.00 11.90 10.55
CA ASP A 29 -12.34 11.39 11.89
C ASP A 29 -13.80 11.66 12.28
N PHE A 30 -14.48 12.57 11.56
CA PHE A 30 -15.91 12.88 11.72
C PHE A 30 -16.84 12.08 10.78
N GLY A 31 -16.30 11.11 10.03
CA GLY A 31 -17.08 10.24 9.14
C GLY A 31 -17.43 10.84 7.78
N ASN A 32 -17.01 12.07 7.48
CA ASN A 32 -17.18 12.65 6.14
C ASN A 32 -16.28 11.91 5.15
N LYS A 33 -16.86 11.44 4.05
CA LYS A 33 -16.11 10.79 2.98
C LYS A 33 -15.14 11.79 2.34
N MET A 34 -13.87 11.41 2.23
CA MET A 34 -12.83 12.20 1.59
C MET A 34 -12.57 11.73 0.17
N ILE A 35 -12.42 10.42 -0.02
CA ILE A 35 -12.27 9.78 -1.33
C ILE A 35 -12.86 8.37 -1.28
N ASP A 36 -13.43 7.91 -2.39
CA ASP A 36 -14.00 6.57 -2.57
C ASP A 36 -13.73 6.13 -4.00
N PHE A 37 -13.02 5.03 -4.16
CA PHE A 37 -12.69 4.47 -5.46
C PHE A 37 -12.67 2.95 -5.43
N GLU A 38 -12.89 2.36 -6.59
CA GLU A 38 -12.67 0.95 -6.86
C GLU A 38 -11.35 0.80 -7.63
N ILE A 39 -10.56 -0.21 -7.27
CA ILE A 39 -9.26 -0.45 -7.87
C ILE A 39 -9.02 -1.94 -8.08
N SER A 40 -8.50 -2.27 -9.26
CA SER A 40 -7.94 -3.57 -9.57
C SER A 40 -6.53 -3.38 -10.14
N GLU A 41 -5.92 -4.48 -10.57
CA GLU A 41 -4.63 -4.42 -11.26
C GLU A 41 -4.66 -3.49 -12.48
N ASN A 42 -5.72 -3.56 -13.28
CA ASN A 42 -5.80 -2.87 -14.57
C ASN A 42 -6.79 -1.70 -14.58
N ASP A 43 -7.70 -1.62 -13.63
CA ASP A 43 -8.78 -0.62 -13.63
C ASP A 43 -8.75 0.28 -12.39
N PHE A 44 -9.34 1.46 -12.53
CA PHE A 44 -9.55 2.44 -11.47
C PHE A 44 -10.80 3.25 -11.75
N LYS A 45 -11.78 3.17 -10.85
CA LYS A 45 -13.03 3.91 -10.94
C LYS A 45 -13.18 4.79 -9.71
N LEU A 46 -13.24 6.10 -9.93
CA LEU A 46 -13.46 7.08 -8.87
C LEU A 46 -14.98 7.24 -8.64
N ASN A 47 -15.45 6.89 -7.45
CA ASN A 47 -16.87 7.05 -7.07
C ASN A 47 -17.13 8.41 -6.43
N TYR A 48 -16.19 8.92 -5.65
CA TYR A 48 -16.30 10.22 -4.99
C TYR A 48 -14.92 10.76 -4.62
N VAL A 49 -14.77 12.09 -4.65
CA VAL A 49 -13.61 12.80 -4.12
C VAL A 49 -14.06 14.19 -3.64
N LEU A 50 -13.60 14.61 -2.47
CA LEU A 50 -13.75 15.99 -2.02
C LEU A 50 -13.08 16.94 -3.02
N SER A 51 -13.66 18.12 -3.23
CA SER A 51 -13.17 19.13 -4.18
C SER A 51 -11.66 19.39 -4.05
N ASP A 52 -11.18 19.48 -2.82
CA ASP A 52 -9.80 19.86 -2.51
C ASP A 52 -8.80 18.74 -2.84
N LEU A 53 -9.27 17.49 -2.83
CA LEU A 53 -8.54 16.30 -3.22
C LEU A 53 -8.71 15.97 -4.72
N ASN A 54 -9.62 16.64 -5.43
CA ASN A 54 -9.91 16.41 -6.84
C ASN A 54 -8.85 17.03 -7.77
N LYS A 55 -7.59 16.70 -7.50
CA LYS A 55 -6.44 17.07 -8.31
C LYS A 55 -5.88 15.81 -8.95
N LYS A 56 -5.61 15.87 -10.27
CA LYS A 56 -5.07 14.73 -11.03
C LYS A 56 -3.84 14.09 -10.36
N MET A 57 -2.96 14.91 -9.79
CA MET A 57 -1.76 14.43 -9.07
C MET A 57 -2.14 13.61 -7.82
N VAL A 58 -3.09 14.07 -7.02
CA VAL A 58 -3.56 13.40 -5.79
C VAL A 58 -4.27 12.09 -6.14
N ILE A 59 -5.17 12.11 -7.12
CA ILE A 59 -5.87 10.90 -7.57
C ILE A 59 -4.88 9.87 -8.11
N ASN A 60 -3.89 10.29 -8.90
CA ASN A 60 -2.86 9.39 -9.40
C ASN A 60 -1.98 8.81 -8.29
N PHE A 61 -1.69 9.60 -7.25
CA PHE A 61 -0.97 9.14 -6.07
C PHE A 61 -1.73 8.00 -5.38
N PHE A 62 -3.00 8.23 -5.00
CA PHE A 62 -3.86 7.18 -4.43
C PHE A 62 -3.96 5.95 -5.34
N LYS A 63 -4.20 6.17 -6.64
CA LYS A 63 -4.29 5.11 -7.63
C LYS A 63 -3.01 4.27 -7.71
N ASN A 64 -1.82 4.87 -7.60
CA ASN A 64 -0.55 4.15 -7.74
C ASN A 64 -0.17 3.41 -6.45
N ASP A 65 -0.40 4.03 -5.31
CA ASP A 65 -0.08 3.47 -4.00
C ASP A 65 -0.96 2.27 -3.70
N PHE A 66 -2.28 2.44 -3.80
CA PHE A 66 -3.23 1.39 -3.49
C PHE A 66 -3.22 0.25 -4.51
N ARG A 67 -2.83 0.49 -5.77
CA ARG A 67 -2.61 -0.61 -6.73
C ARG A 67 -1.42 -1.48 -6.34
N GLN A 68 -0.36 -0.87 -5.82
CA GLN A 68 0.82 -1.60 -5.35
C GLN A 68 0.54 -2.31 -4.02
N LEU A 69 -0.10 -1.63 -3.08
CA LEU A 69 -0.44 -2.18 -1.76
C LEU A 69 -1.43 -3.35 -1.85
N LEU A 70 -2.43 -3.26 -2.75
CA LEU A 70 -3.50 -4.26 -2.88
C LEU A 70 -3.22 -5.31 -3.97
N ARG A 71 -2.00 -5.35 -4.50
CA ARG A 71 -1.58 -6.38 -5.45
C ARG A 71 -1.47 -7.71 -4.72
N GLN A 72 -2.26 -8.69 -5.15
CA GLN A 72 -2.27 -10.02 -4.53
C GLN A 72 -1.19 -10.93 -5.10
N ASN A 73 -0.89 -10.82 -6.40
CA ASN A 73 0.00 -11.74 -7.10
C ASN A 73 1.19 -11.03 -7.74
N TYR A 74 2.34 -11.68 -7.66
CA TYR A 74 3.59 -11.29 -8.30
C TYR A 74 4.15 -12.48 -9.06
N GLU A 75 4.42 -12.30 -10.34
CA GLU A 75 5.20 -13.27 -11.12
C GLU A 75 6.67 -13.13 -10.72
N VAL A 76 7.15 -14.08 -9.92
CA VAL A 76 8.52 -14.09 -9.40
C VAL A 76 9.46 -14.68 -10.44
N ASN A 77 10.55 -13.99 -10.73
CA ASN A 77 11.55 -14.43 -11.70
C ASN A 77 12.88 -14.83 -11.03
N GLU A 78 13.19 -14.26 -9.86
CA GLU A 78 14.45 -14.50 -9.15
C GLU A 78 14.19 -14.52 -7.63
N SER A 79 15.01 -15.28 -6.90
CA SER A 79 14.98 -15.32 -5.43
C SER A 79 16.38 -15.20 -4.85
N PHE A 80 16.49 -14.53 -3.70
CA PHE A 80 17.71 -14.35 -2.93
C PHE A 80 17.43 -14.69 -1.46
N ALA A 81 18.48 -14.88 -0.68
CA ALA A 81 18.38 -15.04 0.76
C ALA A 81 19.51 -14.28 1.44
N ASP A 82 19.19 -13.68 2.59
CA ASP A 82 20.17 -13.22 3.57
C ASP A 82 19.88 -13.89 4.93
N GLU A 83 20.66 -13.57 5.96
CA GLU A 83 20.48 -14.15 7.30
C GLU A 83 19.07 -13.94 7.86
N LYS A 84 18.41 -12.84 7.49
CA LYS A 84 17.14 -12.38 8.08
C LYS A 84 15.94 -12.57 7.15
N ASN A 85 16.12 -12.73 5.85
CA ASN A 85 15.03 -12.70 4.88
C ASN A 85 15.23 -13.64 3.69
N PHE A 86 14.12 -14.20 3.22
CA PHE A 86 13.94 -14.64 1.83
C PHE A 86 13.42 -13.48 1.00
N ILE A 87 14.02 -13.26 -0.17
CA ILE A 87 13.74 -12.10 -1.02
C ILE A 87 13.30 -12.61 -2.39
N PHE A 88 12.07 -12.30 -2.78
CA PHE A 88 11.57 -12.61 -4.12
C PHE A 88 11.56 -11.35 -4.97
N LYS A 89 12.04 -11.47 -6.21
CA LYS A 89 12.07 -10.38 -7.18
C LYS A 89 11.09 -10.66 -8.30
N ALA A 90 10.23 -9.68 -8.53
CA ALA A 90 9.21 -9.70 -9.57
C ALA A 90 9.30 -8.44 -10.44
N ASN A 91 8.93 -8.57 -11.70
CA ASN A 91 8.82 -7.43 -12.61
C ASN A 91 7.37 -7.23 -13.02
N VAL A 92 6.84 -6.03 -12.81
CA VAL A 92 5.53 -5.64 -13.35
C VAL A 92 5.71 -4.39 -14.20
N GLN A 93 5.54 -4.56 -15.51
CA GLN A 93 5.73 -3.51 -16.51
C GLN A 93 7.15 -2.90 -16.47
N LYS A 94 7.30 -1.72 -15.85
CA LYS A 94 8.55 -0.96 -15.74
C LYS A 94 9.02 -0.81 -14.28
N THR A 95 8.38 -1.52 -13.35
CA THR A 95 8.67 -1.45 -11.93
C THR A 95 9.10 -2.83 -11.45
N MET A 96 10.27 -2.87 -10.80
CA MET A 96 10.74 -4.08 -10.12
C MET A 96 10.28 -4.05 -8.67
N TYR A 97 9.86 -5.19 -8.16
CA TYR A 97 9.45 -5.37 -6.77
C TYR A 97 10.38 -6.38 -6.11
N TYR A 98 10.81 -6.05 -4.89
CA TYR A 98 11.54 -6.95 -4.01
C TYR A 98 10.67 -7.20 -2.79
N LEU A 99 10.21 -8.43 -2.62
CA LEU A 99 9.34 -8.87 -1.53
C LEU A 99 10.20 -9.60 -0.50
N PHE A 100 10.26 -9.05 0.71
CA PHE A 100 11.07 -9.56 1.81
C PHE A 100 10.16 -10.31 2.79
N TYR A 101 10.42 -11.60 2.94
CA TYR A 101 9.78 -12.47 3.91
C TYR A 101 10.79 -12.76 5.01
N ASN A 102 10.38 -12.69 6.26
CA ASN A 102 11.28 -12.99 7.37
C ASN A 102 11.74 -14.46 7.32
N ASN A 103 12.99 -14.71 7.68
CA ASN A 103 13.57 -16.05 7.79
C ASN A 103 13.31 -16.60 9.21
N THR A 104 12.04 -16.63 9.60
CA THR A 104 11.55 -17.17 10.88
C THR A 104 10.50 -18.24 10.60
N SER A 105 10.05 -19.00 11.60
CA SER A 105 9.01 -20.03 11.41
C SER A 105 7.76 -19.52 10.70
N ASP A 106 7.41 -18.25 10.93
CA ASP A 106 6.16 -17.65 10.48
C ASP A 106 6.17 -17.23 8.99
N HIS A 107 7.36 -17.00 8.42
CA HIS A 107 7.56 -16.59 7.01
C HIS A 107 6.63 -15.45 6.57
N TYR A 108 6.51 -14.40 7.38
CA TYR A 108 5.67 -13.24 7.08
C TYR A 108 6.38 -12.25 6.16
N LEU A 109 5.61 -11.71 5.23
CA LEU A 109 6.02 -10.56 4.42
C LEU A 109 6.19 -9.35 5.35
N ASN A 110 7.42 -8.86 5.48
CA ASN A 110 7.74 -7.72 6.34
C ASN A 110 8.00 -6.44 5.54
N LYS A 111 8.33 -6.54 4.24
CA LYS A 111 8.67 -5.39 3.41
C LYS A 111 8.48 -5.65 1.92
N ILE A 112 7.99 -4.66 1.18
CA ILE A 112 8.06 -4.60 -0.29
C ILE A 112 8.81 -3.34 -0.69
N VAL A 113 9.82 -3.48 -1.54
CA VAL A 113 10.53 -2.34 -2.14
C VAL A 113 10.19 -2.27 -3.62
N SER A 114 9.54 -1.20 -4.05
CA SER A 114 9.33 -0.91 -5.46
C SER A 114 10.44 -0.01 -6.01
N THR A 115 10.99 -0.39 -7.16
CA THR A 115 12.08 0.35 -7.79
C THR A 115 11.77 0.61 -9.26
N LYS A 116 12.26 1.75 -9.76
CA LYS A 116 12.18 2.12 -11.17
C LYS A 116 13.51 2.75 -11.58
N ASN A 117 14.07 2.32 -12.71
CA ASN A 117 15.40 2.74 -13.17
C ASN A 117 16.48 2.60 -12.08
N LYS A 118 16.47 1.47 -11.35
CA LYS A 118 17.39 1.16 -10.23
C LYS A 118 17.33 2.14 -9.03
N LYS A 119 16.31 2.98 -8.94
CA LYS A 119 16.05 3.83 -7.78
C LYS A 119 14.82 3.35 -7.04
N GLU A 120 14.90 3.30 -5.72
CA GLU A 120 13.74 3.07 -4.85
C GLU A 120 12.68 4.13 -5.08
N LYS A 121 11.42 3.72 -5.05
CA LYS A 121 10.26 4.58 -5.26
C LYS A 121 9.36 4.58 -4.06
N ILE A 122 8.93 3.39 -3.63
CA ILE A 122 8.10 3.22 -2.45
C ILE A 122 8.63 2.03 -1.67
N ILE A 123 8.76 2.21 -0.36
CA ILE A 123 8.98 1.12 0.59
C ILE A 123 7.69 0.92 1.38
N PHE A 124 7.12 -0.27 1.25
CA PHE A 124 6.04 -0.75 2.10
C PHE A 124 6.67 -1.56 3.22
N SER A 125 6.44 -1.20 4.48
CA SER A 125 6.87 -1.98 5.65
C SER A 125 5.65 -2.44 6.42
N PHE A 126 5.67 -3.69 6.86
CA PHE A 126 4.57 -4.34 7.56
C PHE A 126 5.05 -4.79 8.94
N GLU A 127 4.25 -4.51 9.96
CA GLU A 127 4.37 -5.13 11.28
C GLU A 127 3.30 -6.23 11.39
N PRO A 128 3.63 -7.48 11.03
CA PRO A 128 2.65 -8.56 11.00
C PRO A 128 2.33 -9.04 12.42
N LYS A 129 1.03 -9.16 12.72
CA LYS A 129 0.54 -9.77 13.98
C LYS A 129 0.02 -11.20 13.76
N LYS A 130 -0.49 -11.48 12.56
CA LYS A 130 -1.00 -12.78 12.09
C LYS A 130 -0.68 -12.94 10.59
N PRO A 131 -0.75 -14.15 10.01
CA PRO A 131 -0.47 -14.35 8.58
C PRO A 131 -1.36 -13.52 7.64
N THR A 132 -2.56 -13.14 8.10
CA THR A 132 -3.59 -12.49 7.29
C THR A 132 -3.67 -10.97 7.46
N PHE A 133 -3.10 -10.39 8.52
CA PHE A 133 -3.22 -8.96 8.83
C PHE A 133 -1.96 -8.38 9.49
N ALA A 134 -1.58 -7.19 9.03
CA ALA A 134 -0.57 -6.36 9.67
C ALA A 134 -1.23 -5.41 10.68
N GLU A 135 -0.56 -5.20 11.81
CA GLU A 135 -0.93 -4.21 12.83
C GLU A 135 -0.63 -2.79 12.33
N THR A 136 0.53 -2.62 11.70
CA THR A 136 0.95 -1.37 11.08
C THR A 136 1.37 -1.61 9.64
N ILE A 137 1.00 -0.70 8.74
CA ILE A 137 1.54 -0.61 7.38
C ILE A 137 2.10 0.79 7.16
N ASN A 138 3.37 0.88 6.81
CA ASN A 138 4.05 2.13 6.49
C ASN A 138 4.38 2.18 5.00
N LEU A 139 3.97 3.25 4.31
CA LEU A 139 4.31 3.54 2.92
C LEU A 139 5.22 4.77 2.90
N GLU A 140 6.49 4.54 2.61
CA GLU A 140 7.52 5.58 2.53
C GLU A 140 7.83 5.87 1.06
N HIS A 141 7.53 7.09 0.60
CA HIS A 141 7.88 7.54 -0.73
C HIS A 141 9.30 8.12 -0.74
N LYS A 142 10.17 7.61 -1.62
CA LYS A 142 11.55 8.11 -1.72
C LYS A 142 11.69 9.33 -2.62
N ASP A 143 10.78 9.51 -3.57
CA ASP A 143 10.78 10.64 -4.50
C ASP A 143 10.01 11.87 -3.96
N PHE A 144 9.16 11.69 -2.95
CA PHE A 144 8.27 12.73 -2.42
C PHE A 144 8.28 12.73 -0.89
N LYS A 145 8.10 13.90 -0.28
CA LYS A 145 7.94 14.02 1.19
C LYS A 145 6.51 13.63 1.59
N ILE A 146 6.16 12.37 1.35
CA ILE A 146 4.85 11.78 1.66
C ILE A 146 5.03 10.44 2.36
N ASN A 147 4.48 10.35 3.57
CA ASN A 147 4.46 9.13 4.37
C ASN A 147 3.04 8.78 4.76
N ILE A 148 2.63 7.54 4.51
CA ILE A 148 1.36 7.00 4.97
C ILE A 148 1.66 5.97 6.04
N LYS A 149 1.07 6.17 7.22
CA LYS A 149 1.07 5.18 8.29
C LYS A 149 -0.37 4.74 8.49
N LEU A 150 -0.60 3.44 8.41
CA LEU A 150 -1.90 2.81 8.61
C LEU A 150 -1.81 1.96 9.87
N PHE A 151 -2.75 2.18 10.77
CA PHE A 151 -2.88 1.40 12.00
C PHE A 151 -4.16 0.58 11.91
N GLN A 152 -4.08 -0.69 12.28
CA GLN A 152 -5.25 -1.54 12.36
C GLN A 152 -6.19 -1.00 13.45
N ILE A 153 -7.44 -0.72 13.07
CA ILE A 153 -8.50 -0.47 14.05
C ILE A 153 -8.96 -1.83 14.56
N THR A 154 -8.78 -2.06 15.86
CA THR A 154 -9.31 -3.22 16.57
C THR A 154 -10.36 -2.73 17.55
N GLU A 155 -11.42 -3.52 17.76
CA GLU A 155 -12.29 -3.28 18.91
C GLU A 155 -11.41 -3.45 20.16
N THR A 156 -11.39 -2.42 21.00
CA THR A 156 -10.82 -2.54 22.34
C THR A 156 -11.79 -3.42 23.12
N GLU A 157 -11.31 -4.59 23.56
CA GLU A 157 -12.05 -5.44 24.50
C GLU A 157 -12.33 -4.71 25.83
#